data_AF-A0A8C5HYE5-F1
#
_entry.id   AF-A0A8C5HYE5-F1
#
_cell.length_a   1.000
_cell.length_b   1.000
_cell.length_c   1.000
_cell.angle_alpha   90.00
_cell.angle_beta   90.00
_cell.angle_gamma   90.00
#
_symmetry.space_group_name_H-M   'P 1'
#
loop_
_entity.id
_entity.type
_entity.pdbx_description
1 polymer ?
#
loop_
_entity_poly.entity_id
_entity_poly.type
_entity_poly.pdbx_seq_one_letter_code
_entity_poly.pdbx_strand_id
1 'polypeptide(L)'
;IKSFLSVLVPAIFIQKALHCYTCMGSNNEDCNRQGSKACPSYSDACAAVVGHDSGVIKYCSYKSFCSQANSQGYRAPGVKVHCCYSDDCNVTSPASLIFLNFVLIFSK
;
A
#
# COMPACT_ATOMS: atom_id res chain seq x y z
N ILE A 1 -42.03 -13.10 -36.69
CA ILE A 1 -40.65 -13.59 -36.39
C ILE A 1 -39.72 -12.45 -36.83
N LYS A 2 -39.27 -11.55 -35.96
CA LYS A 2 -38.14 -11.70 -35.03
C LYS A 2 -38.24 -10.60 -33.96
N SER A 3 -38.48 -10.97 -32.71
CA SER A 3 -38.30 -10.07 -31.56
C SER A 3 -36.82 -9.77 -31.41
N PHE A 4 -36.41 -8.53 -31.63
CA PHE A 4 -35.10 -8.04 -31.18
C PHE A 4 -35.21 -7.76 -29.68
N LEU A 5 -34.93 -8.81 -28.89
CA LEU A 5 -34.75 -8.71 -27.46
C LEU A 5 -33.49 -7.88 -27.22
N SER A 6 -33.67 -6.60 -26.90
CA SER A 6 -32.58 -5.71 -26.48
C SER A 6 -32.05 -6.22 -25.15
N VAL A 7 -30.95 -6.97 -25.19
CA VAL A 7 -30.23 -7.42 -24.00
C VAL A 7 -29.60 -6.19 -23.36
N LEU A 8 -30.25 -5.66 -22.33
CA LEU A 8 -29.65 -4.73 -21.39
C LEU A 8 -28.52 -5.49 -20.67
N VAL A 9 -27.30 -5.37 -21.18
CA VAL A 9 -26.09 -5.81 -20.49
C VAL A 9 -25.98 -4.93 -19.24
N PRO A 10 -26.11 -5.47 -18.01
CA PRO A 10 -25.80 -4.67 -16.84
C PRO A 10 -24.32 -4.32 -16.92
N ALA A 11 -24.01 -3.02 -16.95
CA ALA A 11 -22.65 -2.55 -16.79
C ALA A 11 -22.17 -3.02 -15.40
N ILE A 12 -21.47 -4.15 -15.37
CA ILE A 12 -20.78 -4.61 -14.16
C ILE A 12 -19.68 -3.57 -13.94
N PHE A 13 -19.93 -2.62 -13.04
CA PHE A 13 -18.90 -1.74 -12.52
C PHE A 13 -17.89 -2.60 -11.76
N ILE A 14 -16.89 -3.12 -12.47
CA ILE A 14 -15.72 -3.73 -11.84
C ILE A 14 -15.00 -2.56 -11.17
N GLN A 15 -15.31 -2.33 -9.89
CA GLN A 15 -14.49 -1.49 -9.03
C GLN A 15 -13.05 -2.00 -9.17
N LYS A 16 -12.17 -1.18 -9.76
CA LYS A 16 -10.77 -1.54 -9.93
C LYS A 16 -10.19 -1.75 -8.53
N ALA A 17 -9.89 -3.00 -8.21
CA ALA A 17 -9.30 -3.35 -6.93
C ALA A 17 -7.91 -2.70 -6.84
N LEU A 18 -7.69 -1.94 -5.76
CA LEU A 18 -6.40 -1.36 -5.43
C LEU A 18 -5.35 -2.48 -5.37
N HIS A 19 -4.18 -2.31 -5.97
CA HIS A 19 -3.06 -3.24 -5.83
C HIS A 19 -2.06 -2.71 -4.82
N CYS A 20 -1.58 -3.58 -3.92
CA CYS A 20 -0.56 -3.24 -2.94
C CYS A 20 0.43 -4.40 -2.80
N TYR A 21 1.65 -4.09 -2.37
CA TYR A 21 2.55 -5.12 -1.86
C TYR A 21 1.98 -5.70 -0.57
N THR A 22 1.85 -7.03 -0.53
CA THR A 22 1.41 -7.81 0.63
C THR A 22 2.49 -8.82 0.99
N CYS A 23 3.42 -8.41 1.85
CA CYS A 23 4.66 -9.15 2.09
C CYS A 23 5.24 -8.84 3.47
N MET A 24 6.17 -9.69 3.89
CA MET A 24 7.03 -9.47 5.05
C MET A 24 8.46 -9.77 4.63
N GLY A 25 9.41 -8.91 5.01
CA GLY A 25 10.82 -9.11 4.71
C GLY A 25 11.74 -8.31 5.63
N SER A 26 13.04 -8.57 5.55
CA SER A 26 14.04 -7.85 6.36
C SER A 26 14.32 -6.43 5.88
N ASN A 27 13.87 -6.07 4.68
CA ASN A 27 13.94 -4.74 4.08
C ASN A 27 12.87 -4.59 2.97
N ASN A 28 12.83 -3.44 2.30
CA ASN A 28 11.83 -3.19 1.24
C ASN A 28 12.05 -4.10 0.03
N GLU A 29 13.29 -4.34 -0.35
CA GLU A 29 13.66 -5.08 -1.55
C GLU A 29 13.26 -6.56 -1.44
N ASP A 30 13.52 -7.15 -0.27
CA ASP A 30 13.15 -8.52 0.06
C ASP A 30 11.63 -8.72 0.09
N CYS A 31 10.91 -7.77 0.69
CA CYS A 31 9.45 -7.74 0.66
C CYS A 31 8.93 -7.60 -0.79
N ASN A 32 9.45 -6.62 -1.55
CA ASN A 32 8.99 -6.30 -2.90
C ASN A 32 9.19 -7.45 -3.90
N ARG A 33 10.19 -8.30 -3.68
CA ARG A 33 10.42 -9.48 -4.53
C ARG A 33 9.26 -10.49 -4.50
N GLN A 34 8.43 -10.46 -3.46
CA GLN A 34 7.23 -11.31 -3.33
C GLN A 34 6.07 -10.83 -4.23
N GLY A 35 6.15 -9.59 -4.72
CA GLY A 35 5.17 -9.00 -5.64
C GLY A 35 3.95 -8.38 -4.94
N SER A 36 3.14 -7.69 -5.73
CA SER A 36 1.89 -7.10 -5.30
C SER A 36 0.70 -8.00 -5.58
N LYS A 37 -0.40 -7.74 -4.87
CA LYS A 37 -1.68 -8.47 -4.97
C LYS A 37 -2.83 -7.47 -5.00
N ALA A 38 -3.92 -7.88 -5.64
CA ALA A 38 -5.18 -7.13 -5.59
C ALA A 38 -5.72 -7.15 -4.15
N CYS A 39 -6.09 -5.99 -3.65
CA CYS A 39 -6.70 -5.83 -2.34
C CYS A 39 -8.18 -6.20 -2.37
N PRO A 40 -8.74 -6.61 -1.22
CA PRO A 40 -10.18 -6.80 -1.08
C PRO A 40 -10.95 -5.52 -1.37
N SER A 41 -12.19 -5.61 -1.85
CA SER A 41 -13.03 -4.45 -2.21
C SER A 41 -13.26 -3.45 -1.07
N TYR A 42 -13.08 -3.86 0.18
CA TYR A 42 -13.22 -3.01 1.36
C TYR A 42 -11.93 -2.27 1.76
N SER A 43 -10.80 -2.57 1.11
CA SER A 43 -9.50 -1.97 1.39
C SER A 43 -9.20 -0.87 0.39
N ASP A 44 -9.10 0.36 0.88
CA ASP A 44 -8.90 1.57 0.08
C ASP A 44 -7.52 2.21 0.29
N ALA A 45 -6.63 1.56 1.04
CA ALA A 45 -5.27 2.05 1.30
C ALA A 45 -4.24 0.92 1.26
N CYS A 46 -3.00 1.25 0.91
CA CYS A 46 -1.84 0.41 1.18
C CYS A 46 -1.15 0.89 2.46
N ALA A 47 -0.70 -0.05 3.29
CA ALA A 47 0.13 0.24 4.45
C ALA A 47 1.51 -0.43 4.31
N ALA A 48 2.53 0.24 4.83
CA ALA A 48 3.87 -0.27 5.03
C ALA A 48 4.32 0.03 6.46
N VAL A 49 4.64 -1.02 7.20
CA VAL A 49 5.11 -0.98 8.58
C VAL A 49 6.58 -1.29 8.59
N VAL A 50 7.36 -0.39 9.18
CA VAL A 50 8.81 -0.56 9.37
C VAL A 50 9.07 -0.67 10.86
N GLY A 51 9.60 -1.81 11.27
CA GLY A 51 10.05 -2.06 12.64
C GLY A 51 11.41 -1.45 12.92
N HIS A 52 11.83 -1.53 14.18
CA HIS A 52 13.11 -1.02 14.66
C HIS A 52 14.30 -1.71 13.97
N ASP A 53 14.24 -3.04 13.82
CA ASP A 53 15.28 -3.86 13.21
C ASP A 53 15.24 -3.87 11.67
N SER A 54 14.74 -2.80 11.06
CA SER A 54 14.54 -2.66 9.60
C SER A 54 13.52 -3.62 8.97
N GLY A 55 12.91 -4.53 9.75
CA GLY A 55 11.87 -5.42 9.26
C GLY A 55 10.69 -4.65 8.65
N VAL A 56 10.27 -5.05 7.45
CA VAL A 56 9.21 -4.41 6.69
C VAL A 56 8.04 -5.37 6.51
N ILE A 57 6.84 -4.89 6.82
CA ILE A 57 5.59 -5.60 6.55
C ILE A 57 4.71 -4.67 5.72
N LYS A 58 4.15 -5.18 4.62
CA LYS A 58 3.27 -4.43 3.71
C LYS A 58 1.95 -5.17 3.57
N TYR A 59 0.85 -4.45 3.56
CA TYR A 59 -0.48 -5.05 3.46
C TYR A 59 -1.54 -4.05 2.99
N CYS A 60 -2.66 -4.58 2.49
CA CYS A 60 -3.87 -3.80 2.22
C CYS A 60 -4.51 -3.35 3.53
N SER A 61 -4.84 -2.08 3.61
CA SER A 61 -5.43 -1.44 4.79
C SER A 61 -6.64 -0.58 4.40
N TYR A 62 -7.18 0.09 5.39
CA TYR A 62 -8.35 0.94 5.25
C TYR A 62 -8.04 2.34 5.79
N LYS A 63 -8.67 3.35 5.18
CA LYS A 63 -8.42 4.76 5.45
C LYS A 63 -8.59 5.17 6.92
N SER A 64 -9.53 4.57 7.65
CA SER A 64 -9.70 4.88 9.09
C SER A 64 -8.52 4.40 9.94
N PHE A 65 -7.93 3.23 9.65
CA PHE A 65 -6.69 2.79 10.30
C PHE A 65 -5.54 3.71 9.96
N CYS A 66 -5.37 4.05 8.69
CA CYS A 66 -4.31 4.95 8.24
C CYS A 66 -4.43 6.34 8.86
N SER A 67 -5.66 6.87 8.98
CA SER A 67 -5.93 8.14 9.67
C SER A 67 -5.53 8.08 11.14
N GLN A 68 -5.85 6.98 11.84
CA GLN A 68 -5.47 6.78 13.23
C GLN A 68 -3.95 6.64 13.40
N ALA A 69 -3.30 5.82 12.57
CA ALA A 69 -1.85 5.62 12.61
C ALA A 69 -1.07 6.91 12.31
N ASN A 70 -1.59 7.75 11.40
CA ASN A 70 -0.98 9.04 11.07
C ASN A 70 -1.21 10.10 12.17
N SER A 71 -2.37 10.08 12.83
CA SER A 71 -2.74 11.08 13.85
C SER A 71 -2.22 10.76 15.25
N GLN A 72 -2.26 9.49 15.65
CA GLN A 72 -1.91 9.04 16.99
C GLN A 72 -0.55 8.32 17.04
N GLY A 73 0.09 8.12 15.89
CA GLY A 73 1.22 7.23 15.74
C GLY A 73 0.81 5.76 15.88
N TYR A 74 1.76 4.87 15.61
CA TYR A 74 1.60 3.45 15.92
C TYR A 74 1.99 3.20 17.37
N ARG A 75 1.20 2.41 18.10
CA ARG A 75 1.34 2.26 19.56
C ARG A 75 2.64 1.54 20.00
N ALA A 76 3.35 0.92 19.07
CA ALA A 76 4.59 0.20 19.37
C ALA A 76 5.82 1.12 19.21
N PRO A 77 6.68 1.25 20.24
CA PRO A 77 7.89 2.05 20.16
C PRO A 77 8.82 1.53 19.07
N GLY A 78 9.42 2.45 18.29
CA GLY A 78 10.34 2.10 17.21
C GLY A 78 9.68 1.58 15.93
N VAL A 79 8.35 1.51 15.87
CA VAL A 79 7.61 1.07 14.68
C VAL A 79 6.97 2.27 13.99
N LYS A 80 7.15 2.37 12.67
CA LYS A 80 6.54 3.43 11.84
C LYS A 80 5.59 2.82 10.82
N VAL A 81 4.39 3.37 10.74
CA VAL A 81 3.39 3.01 9.71
C VAL A 81 3.34 4.11 8.67
N HIS A 82 3.39 3.73 7.41
CA HIS A 82 3.21 4.62 6.27
C HIS A 82 2.06 4.14 5.42
N CYS A 83 1.16 5.06 5.07
CA CYS A 83 -0.01 4.76 4.26
C CYS A 83 -0.03 5.58 2.97
N CYS A 84 -0.63 5.00 1.93
CA CYS A 84 -0.85 5.61 0.63
C CYS A 84 -2.07 4.97 -0.05
N TYR A 85 -2.59 5.57 -1.13
CA TYR A 85 -3.94 5.28 -1.66
C TYR A 85 -3.99 4.96 -3.17
N SER A 86 -2.84 4.69 -3.80
CA SER A 86 -2.74 4.37 -5.22
C SER A 86 -2.12 2.99 -5.44
N ASP A 87 -2.32 2.41 -6.62
CA ASP A 87 -1.75 1.11 -6.97
C ASP A 87 -0.23 1.08 -6.72
N ASP A 88 0.25 0.04 -6.04
CA ASP A 88 1.65 -0.26 -5.72
C ASP A 88 2.43 0.85 -5.02
N CYS A 89 1.74 1.82 -4.41
CA CYS A 89 2.35 2.99 -3.78
C CYS A 89 3.23 2.64 -2.58
N ASN A 90 2.98 1.49 -1.94
CA ASN A 90 3.77 1.02 -0.80
C ASN A 90 5.06 0.30 -1.22
N VAL A 91 5.49 0.40 -2.49
CA VAL A 91 6.78 -0.12 -2.98
C VAL A 91 7.98 0.43 -2.20
N THR A 92 7.94 1.71 -1.85
CA THR A 92 8.97 2.38 -1.04
C THR A 92 8.36 2.86 0.26
N SER A 93 8.79 2.30 1.40
CA SER A 93 8.55 2.97 2.68
C SER A 93 9.46 4.21 2.76
N PRO A 94 8.97 5.40 3.18
CA PRO A 94 9.76 6.63 3.24
C PRO A 94 10.94 6.57 4.23
N ALA A 95 11.11 5.50 5.00
CA ALA A 95 12.39 5.18 5.64
C ALA A 95 13.56 5.13 4.62
N SER A 96 13.27 4.78 3.36
CA SER A 96 14.23 4.75 2.25
C SER A 96 14.45 6.12 1.59
N LEU A 97 13.48 7.04 1.69
CA LEU A 97 13.59 8.39 1.13
C LEU A 97 14.41 9.33 2.01
N ILE A 98 14.52 9.07 3.31
CA ILE A 98 15.42 9.81 4.20
C ILE A 98 16.88 9.58 3.78
N PHE A 99 17.25 8.35 3.39
CA PHE A 99 18.61 8.06 2.91
C PHE A 99 18.95 8.78 1.60
N LEU A 100 18.00 8.88 0.65
CA LEU A 100 18.23 9.58 -0.62
C LEU A 100 18.31 11.10 -0.46
N ASN A 101 17.53 11.69 0.44
CA ASN A 101 17.60 13.13 0.70
C ASN A 101 18.90 13.53 1.43
N PHE A 102 19.44 12.68 2.32
CA PHE A 102 20.73 12.95 2.96
C PHE A 102 21.91 12.91 1.99
N VAL A 103 21.96 11.94 1.06
CA VAL A 103 23.06 11.82 0.08
C VAL A 103 23.11 13.02 -0.88
N LEU A 104 21.96 13.57 -1.27
CA LEU A 104 21.90 14.72 -2.18
C LEU A 104 22.23 16.05 -1.49
N ILE A 105 22.01 16.18 -0.17
CA ILE A 105 22.36 17.39 0.59
C ILE A 105 23.87 17.45 0.91
N PHE A 106 24.55 16.31 1.12
CA PHE A 106 25.99 16.27 1.41
C PHE A 106 26.91 16.36 0.17
N SER A 107 26.35 16.48 -1.03
CA SER A 107 27.11 16.59 -2.30
C SER A 107 27.13 18.00 -2.88
N LYS A 108 26.84 19.05 -2.09
CA LYS A 108 26.95 20.44 -2.51
C LYS A 108 27.83 21.25 -1.57
#